data_AF-A0A222X857-F1
#
_entry.id   AF-A0A222X857-F1
#
_cell.length_a   1.000
_cell.length_b   1.000
_cell.length_c   1.000
_cell.angle_alpha   90.00
_cell.angle_beta   90.00
_cell.angle_gamma   90.00
#
_symmetry.space_group_name_H-M   'P 1'
#
loop_
_entity.id
_entity.type
_entity.pdbx_description
1 polymer ?
#
loop_
_entity_poly.entity_id
_entity_poly.type
_entity_poly.pdbx_seq_one_letter_code
_entity_poly.pdbx_strand_id
1 'polypeptide(L)'
;MRISAVVTRTVRDRVVDYLELEQPEHELHVWVPVPSAATIGLRAVMTRAQVDEVLAVLHDESLPPENGWSRRIKDYSLRLQSGLPTERAVVMREILRHCGHNASGTAERDLLRSAREVLSSELSVALGVTEDAAAALLEEAALDGHETPAPRPRSHRRTAPTAA
;
A
#
# COMPACT_ATOMS: atom_id res chain seq x y z
N MET A 1 -13.79 -1.99 -7.81
CA MET A 1 -14.26 -0.98 -8.80
C MET A 1 -13.79 -1.41 -10.18
N ARG A 2 -14.64 -1.40 -11.20
CA ARG A 2 -14.32 -1.82 -12.58
C ARG A 2 -14.85 -0.81 -13.61
N ILE A 3 -14.26 -0.77 -14.80
CA ILE A 3 -14.77 0.05 -15.92
C ILE A 3 -15.96 -0.70 -16.55
N SER A 4 -17.14 -0.08 -16.57
CA SER A 4 -18.34 -0.66 -17.18
C SER A 4 -18.51 -0.23 -18.64
N ALA A 5 -18.22 1.03 -18.96
CA ALA A 5 -18.35 1.58 -20.31
C ALA A 5 -17.48 2.82 -20.56
N VAL A 6 -17.28 3.13 -21.84
CA VAL A 6 -16.82 4.45 -22.30
C VAL A 6 -18.01 5.14 -22.96
N VAL A 7 -18.39 6.31 -22.46
CA VAL A 7 -19.59 7.03 -22.90
C VAL A 7 -19.22 8.44 -23.34
N THR A 8 -19.54 8.79 -24.58
CA THR A 8 -19.40 10.15 -25.09
C THR A 8 -20.60 10.99 -24.66
N ARG A 9 -20.36 12.13 -24.01
CA ARG A 9 -21.41 13.07 -23.59
C ARG A 9 -21.09 14.49 -24.03
N THR A 10 -22.13 15.23 -24.39
CA THR A 10 -22.03 16.67 -24.65
C THR A 10 -22.38 17.44 -23.38
N VAL A 11 -21.43 18.24 -22.86
CA VAL A 11 -21.64 19.11 -21.70
C VAL A 11 -21.18 20.52 -22.07
N ARG A 12 -22.07 21.51 -21.98
CA ARG A 12 -21.80 22.91 -22.36
C ARG A 12 -21.18 23.02 -23.76
N ASP A 13 -21.82 22.37 -24.74
CA ASP A 13 -21.42 22.34 -26.16
C ASP A 13 -20.04 21.72 -26.44
N ARG A 14 -19.47 21.00 -25.46
CA ARG A 14 -18.23 20.23 -25.64
C ARG A 14 -18.53 18.74 -25.59
N VAL A 15 -18.13 18.04 -26.64
CA VAL A 15 -18.16 16.58 -26.71
C VAL A 15 -16.96 16.04 -25.94
N VAL A 16 -17.21 15.25 -24.90
CA VAL A 16 -16.17 14.69 -24.03
C VAL A 16 -16.47 13.21 -23.77
N ASP A 17 -15.44 12.38 -23.84
CA ASP A 17 -15.53 10.97 -23.47
C ASP A 17 -15.36 10.80 -21.96
N TYR A 18 -16.21 9.96 -21.38
CA TYR A 18 -16.21 9.62 -19.96
C TYR A 18 -15.99 8.12 -19.77
N LEU A 19 -15.18 7.78 -18.78
CA LEU A 19 -15.09 6.43 -18.23
C LEU A 19 -16.19 6.28 -17.18
N GLU A 20 -17.05 5.28 -17.35
CA GLU A 20 -17.98 4.85 -16.31
C GLU A 20 -17.31 3.78 -15.46
N LEU A 21 -17.21 4.06 -14.16
CA LEU A 21 -16.63 3.17 -13.16
C LEU A 21 -17.75 2.73 -12.22
N GLU A 22 -17.82 1.44 -11.96
CA GLU A 22 -18.80 0.87 -11.04
C GLU A 22 -18.12 0.08 -9.91
N GLN A 23 -18.67 0.19 -8.70
CA GLN A 23 -18.34 -0.67 -7.59
C GLN A 23 -19.57 -1.49 -7.19
N PRO A 24 -19.65 -2.78 -7.59
CA PRO A 24 -20.84 -3.60 -7.37
C PRO A 24 -21.25 -3.73 -5.90
N GLU A 25 -20.28 -3.75 -4.98
CA GLU A 25 -20.50 -3.89 -3.53
C GLU A 25 -21.18 -2.69 -2.87
N HIS A 26 -21.13 -1.51 -3.51
CA HIS A 26 -21.61 -0.25 -2.94
C HIS A 26 -22.62 0.48 -3.82
N GLU A 27 -23.06 -0.15 -4.92
CA GLU A 27 -23.95 0.47 -5.92
C GLU A 27 -23.48 1.89 -6.35
N LEU A 28 -22.16 2.11 -6.34
CA LEU A 28 -21.54 3.40 -6.62
C LEU A 28 -21.13 3.47 -8.09
N HIS A 29 -21.63 4.47 -8.80
CA HIS A 29 -21.27 4.80 -10.18
C HIS A 29 -20.54 6.14 -10.24
N VAL A 30 -19.38 6.16 -10.88
CA VAL A 30 -18.54 7.35 -11.03
C VAL A 30 -18.22 7.56 -12.52
N TRP A 31 -18.45 8.77 -13.03
CA TRP A 31 -18.03 9.16 -14.38
C TRP A 31 -16.81 10.06 -14.32
N VAL A 32 -15.74 9.64 -14.98
CA VAL A 32 -14.49 10.43 -15.03
C VAL A 32 -14.19 10.83 -16.48
N PRO A 33 -14.03 12.13 -16.79
CA PRO A 33 -13.62 12.56 -18.13
C PRO A 33 -12.28 11.92 -18.49
N VAL A 34 -12.19 11.28 -19.66
CA VAL A 34 -10.96 10.65 -20.16
C VAL A 34 -9.77 11.65 -20.16
N PRO A 35 -9.93 12.92 -20.58
CA PRO A 35 -8.83 13.88 -20.56
C PRO A 35 -8.30 14.20 -19.15
N SER A 36 -9.10 13.99 -18.11
CA SER A 36 -8.76 14.29 -16.72
C SER A 36 -8.34 13.05 -15.92
N ALA A 37 -8.49 11.84 -16.48
CA ALA A 37 -8.29 10.58 -15.78
C ALA A 37 -6.89 10.50 -15.13
N ALA A 38 -5.84 10.81 -15.89
CA ALA A 38 -4.47 10.81 -15.39
C ALA A 38 -4.25 11.86 -14.29
N THR A 39 -4.77 13.07 -14.47
CA THR A 39 -4.62 14.18 -13.51
C THR A 39 -5.29 13.91 -12.17
N ILE A 40 -6.39 13.14 -12.18
CA ILE A 40 -7.15 12.77 -10.97
C ILE A 40 -6.54 11.52 -10.30
N GLY A 41 -5.51 10.91 -10.90
CA GLY A 41 -4.81 9.76 -10.34
C GLY A 41 -5.48 8.41 -10.64
N LEU A 42 -6.36 8.33 -11.65
CA LEU A 42 -6.79 7.02 -12.16
C LEU A 42 -5.60 6.31 -12.79
N ARG A 43 -5.35 5.08 -12.35
CA ARG A 43 -4.32 4.22 -12.89
C ARG A 43 -4.87 2.83 -13.22
N ALA A 44 -4.18 2.16 -14.13
CA ALA A 44 -4.42 0.76 -14.40
C ALA A 44 -4.04 -0.10 -13.18
N VAL A 45 -4.70 -1.25 -13.08
CA VAL A 45 -4.27 -2.33 -12.18
C VAL A 45 -2.88 -2.82 -12.61
N MET A 46 -2.13 -3.37 -11.66
CA MET A 46 -0.82 -3.96 -11.93
C MET A 46 -0.86 -4.96 -13.08
N THR A 47 0.13 -4.84 -13.95
CA THR A 47 0.48 -5.91 -14.90
C THR A 47 1.26 -7.01 -14.20
N ARG A 48 1.37 -8.19 -14.81
CA ARG A 48 2.18 -9.29 -14.26
C ARG A 48 3.64 -8.89 -14.02
N ALA A 49 4.23 -8.11 -14.92
CA ALA A 49 5.61 -7.62 -14.76
C ALA A 49 5.76 -6.71 -13.53
N GLN A 50 4.77 -5.86 -13.24
CA GLN A 50 4.78 -5.02 -12.04
C GLN A 50 4.55 -5.84 -10.76
N VAL A 51 3.79 -6.92 -10.84
CA VAL A 51 3.68 -7.88 -9.73
C VAL A 51 5.04 -8.49 -9.43
N ASP A 52 5.75 -8.96 -10.46
CA ASP A 52 7.08 -9.56 -10.27
C ASP A 52 8.09 -8.54 -9.70
N GLU A 53 8.01 -7.27 -10.11
CA GLU A 53 8.78 -6.17 -9.51
C GLU A 53 8.44 -5.95 -8.03
N VAL A 54 7.16 -5.94 -7.66
CA VAL A 54 6.72 -5.81 -6.27
C VAL A 54 7.24 -6.98 -5.42
N LEU A 55 7.15 -8.20 -5.93
CA LEU A 55 7.68 -9.39 -5.24
C LEU A 55 9.20 -9.32 -5.09
N ALA A 56 9.92 -8.85 -6.10
CA ALA A 56 11.36 -8.63 -6.02
C ALA A 56 11.72 -7.61 -4.92
N VAL A 57 10.98 -6.50 -4.83
CA VAL A 57 11.15 -5.49 -3.76
C VAL A 57 10.89 -6.09 -2.38
N LEU A 58 9.88 -6.95 -2.24
CA LEU A 58 9.57 -7.62 -0.98
C LEU A 58 10.66 -8.60 -0.55
N HIS A 59 11.33 -9.26 -1.51
CA HIS A 59 12.47 -10.15 -1.25
C HIS A 59 13.79 -9.43 -1.00
N ASP A 60 13.94 -8.21 -1.51
CA ASP A 60 15.19 -7.42 -1.39
C ASP A 60 15.55 -7.11 0.08
N GLU A 61 16.79 -6.71 0.32
CA GLU A 61 17.31 -6.43 1.65
C GLU A 61 16.59 -5.24 2.30
N SER A 62 16.40 -5.33 3.63
CA SER A 62 15.83 -4.24 4.42
C SER A 62 16.79 -3.06 4.43
N LEU A 63 16.24 -1.86 4.26
CA LEU A 63 17.06 -0.65 4.36
C LEU A 63 17.43 -0.41 5.83
N PRO A 64 18.67 0.04 6.11
CA PRO A 64 19.05 0.39 7.48
C PRO A 64 18.11 1.49 7.99
N PRO A 65 17.51 1.31 9.18
CA PRO A 65 16.49 2.23 9.63
C PRO A 65 17.05 3.62 9.89
N GLU A 66 16.31 4.65 9.49
CA GLU A 66 16.60 6.01 9.94
C GLU A 66 16.52 6.13 11.47
N ASN A 67 17.37 7.00 12.03
CA ASN A 67 17.37 7.30 13.45
C ASN A 67 16.09 8.07 13.85
N GLY A 68 15.23 7.42 14.66
CA GLY A 68 14.06 8.01 15.30
C GLY A 68 12.72 7.49 14.77
N TRP A 69 11.92 6.88 15.66
CA TRP A 69 10.61 6.30 15.34
C TRP A 69 9.67 7.26 14.61
N SER A 70 9.53 8.49 15.10
CA SER A 70 8.62 9.48 14.50
C SER A 70 8.99 9.85 13.06
N ARG A 71 10.30 9.88 12.74
CA ARG A 71 10.75 10.18 11.38
C ARG A 71 10.46 9.00 10.44
N ARG A 72 10.67 7.78 10.91
CA ARG A 72 10.32 6.54 10.19
C ARG A 72 8.83 6.48 9.84
N ILE A 73 7.94 6.71 10.82
CA ILE A 73 6.49 6.71 10.59
C ILE A 73 6.09 7.78 9.58
N LYS A 74 6.72 8.97 9.64
CA LYS A 74 6.49 10.04 8.66
C LYS A 74 6.98 9.66 7.26
N ASP A 75 8.15 9.04 7.14
CA ASP A 75 8.70 8.56 5.86
C ASP A 75 7.78 7.51 5.24
N TYR A 76 7.37 6.49 6.02
CA TYR A 76 6.44 5.47 5.55
C TYR A 76 5.11 6.07 5.11
N SER A 77 4.58 7.03 5.87
CA SER A 77 3.36 7.74 5.48
C SER A 77 3.52 8.47 4.13
N LEU A 78 4.65 9.13 3.89
CA LEU A 78 4.93 9.81 2.62
C LEU A 78 5.07 8.80 1.46
N ARG A 79 5.73 7.67 1.69
CA ARG A 79 5.84 6.58 0.71
C ARG A 79 4.49 6.01 0.33
N LEU A 80 3.58 5.79 1.30
CA LEU A 80 2.22 5.33 1.00
C LEU A 80 1.41 6.38 0.23
N GLN A 81 1.63 7.67 0.48
CA GLN A 81 0.99 8.77 -0.25
C GLN A 81 1.42 8.87 -1.72
N SER A 82 2.60 8.34 -2.08
CA SER A 82 3.05 8.27 -3.48
C SER A 82 2.10 7.44 -4.37
N GLY A 83 1.36 6.50 -3.77
CA GLY A 83 0.46 5.60 -4.49
C GLY A 83 1.16 4.52 -5.31
N LEU A 84 2.49 4.49 -5.35
CA LEU A 84 3.27 3.50 -6.07
C LEU A 84 3.28 2.15 -5.34
N PRO A 85 3.01 1.04 -6.03
CA PRO A 85 2.99 -0.25 -5.36
C PRO A 85 4.34 -0.70 -4.79
N THR A 86 5.43 -0.38 -5.46
CA THR A 86 6.79 -0.70 -4.98
C THR A 86 7.09 0.01 -3.67
N GLU A 87 6.72 1.28 -3.52
CA GLU A 87 6.86 2.01 -2.25
C GLU A 87 5.97 1.42 -1.13
N ARG A 88 4.75 0.98 -1.47
CA ARG A 88 3.90 0.26 -0.51
C ARG A 88 4.54 -1.05 -0.06
N ALA A 89 5.16 -1.78 -0.98
CA ALA A 89 5.87 -3.02 -0.69
C ALA A 89 7.08 -2.78 0.22
N VAL A 90 7.86 -1.72 -0.01
CA VAL A 90 8.95 -1.33 0.91
C VAL A 90 8.40 -1.11 2.32
N VAL A 91 7.33 -0.32 2.48
CA VAL A 91 6.73 -0.05 3.79
C VAL A 91 6.24 -1.34 4.46
N MET A 92 5.54 -2.21 3.72
CA MET A 92 5.05 -3.50 4.23
C MET A 92 6.21 -4.39 4.69
N ARG A 93 7.24 -4.57 3.86
CA ARG A 93 8.46 -5.33 4.15
C ARG A 93 9.14 -4.82 5.41
N GLU A 94 9.40 -3.51 5.49
CA GLU A 94 10.13 -2.94 6.63
C GLU A 94 9.36 -3.12 7.95
N ILE A 95 8.03 -2.91 7.95
CA ILE A 95 7.22 -3.08 9.15
C ILE A 95 7.16 -4.57 9.56
N LEU A 96 6.92 -5.47 8.61
CA LEU A 96 6.85 -6.91 8.87
C LEU A 96 8.19 -7.47 9.38
N ARG A 97 9.32 -7.08 8.79
CA ARG A 97 10.63 -7.55 9.24
C ARG A 97 11.06 -6.96 10.59
N HIS A 98 10.66 -5.73 10.92
CA HIS A 98 11.01 -5.10 12.19
C HIS A 98 10.09 -5.51 13.36
N CYS A 99 8.81 -5.73 13.10
CA CYS A 99 7.80 -5.94 14.14
C CYS A 99 7.08 -7.29 14.07
N GLY A 100 7.29 -8.06 12.99
CA GLY A 100 6.46 -9.20 12.65
C GLY A 100 5.01 -8.80 12.42
N HIS A 101 4.10 -9.78 12.55
CA HIS A 101 2.66 -9.54 12.56
C HIS A 101 2.19 -8.71 13.77
N ASN A 102 3.06 -8.48 14.77
CA ASN A 102 2.73 -7.79 16.02
C ASN A 102 3.32 -6.36 16.07
N ALA A 103 2.96 -5.52 15.09
CA ALA A 103 3.29 -4.10 15.09
C ALA A 103 2.91 -3.43 16.42
N SER A 104 3.93 -2.90 17.10
CA SER A 104 3.85 -2.54 18.52
C SER A 104 3.15 -1.21 18.77
N GLY A 105 3.18 -0.28 17.80
CA GLY A 105 2.45 0.99 17.83
C GLY A 105 1.18 0.99 16.98
N THR A 106 0.17 1.77 17.37
CA THR A 106 -1.05 1.98 16.57
C THR A 106 -0.73 2.50 15.16
N ALA A 107 0.19 3.46 15.06
CA ALA A 107 0.61 4.01 13.77
C ALA A 107 1.25 2.94 12.84
N GLU A 108 2.07 2.03 13.37
CA GLU A 108 2.68 0.95 12.59
C GLU A 108 1.62 -0.03 12.10
N ARG A 109 0.66 -0.41 12.96
CA ARG A 109 -0.46 -1.28 12.59
C ARG A 109 -1.34 -0.65 11.51
N ASP A 110 -1.61 0.64 11.61
CA ASP A 110 -2.47 1.34 10.65
C ASP A 110 -1.76 1.48 9.29
N LEU A 111 -0.46 1.79 9.29
CA LEU A 111 0.35 1.83 8.06
C LEU A 111 0.45 0.45 7.40
N LEU A 112 0.72 -0.60 8.18
CA LEU A 112 0.80 -1.97 7.66
C LEU A 112 -0.55 -2.41 7.09
N ARG A 113 -1.65 -2.16 7.80
CA ARG A 113 -3.00 -2.48 7.34
C ARG A 113 -3.30 -1.78 6.01
N SER A 114 -3.05 -0.48 5.92
CA SER A 114 -3.30 0.29 4.71
C SER A 114 -2.44 -0.17 3.53
N ALA A 115 -1.16 -0.51 3.77
CA ALA A 115 -0.29 -1.05 2.73
C ALA A 115 -0.80 -2.42 2.24
N ARG A 116 -1.14 -3.30 3.19
CA ARG A 116 -1.64 -4.66 2.94
C ARG A 116 -2.93 -4.65 2.13
N GLU A 117 -3.95 -3.90 2.56
CA GLU A 117 -5.26 -3.83 1.92
C GLU A 117 -5.15 -3.41 0.44
N VAL A 118 -4.38 -2.36 0.16
CA VAL A 118 -4.22 -1.87 -1.22
C VAL A 118 -3.44 -2.85 -2.08
N LEU A 119 -2.32 -3.39 -1.57
CA LEU A 119 -1.51 -4.34 -2.33
C LEU A 119 -2.25 -5.65 -2.57
N SER A 120 -2.94 -6.19 -1.57
CA SER A 120 -3.69 -7.45 -1.71
C SER A 120 -4.85 -7.31 -2.69
N SER A 121 -5.56 -6.18 -2.67
CA SER A 121 -6.67 -5.93 -3.60
C SER A 121 -6.19 -5.75 -5.04
N GLU A 122 -5.04 -5.12 -5.28
CA GLU A 122 -4.50 -5.01 -6.63
C GLU A 122 -3.91 -6.32 -7.14
N LEU A 123 -3.19 -7.03 -6.28
CA LEU A 123 -2.56 -8.29 -6.62
C LEU A 123 -3.61 -9.38 -6.88
N SER A 124 -4.72 -9.39 -6.13
CA SER A 124 -5.83 -10.33 -6.34
C SER A 124 -6.42 -10.18 -7.74
N VAL A 125 -6.63 -8.94 -8.20
CA VAL A 125 -7.12 -8.64 -9.54
C VAL A 125 -6.08 -8.97 -10.61
N ALA A 126 -4.81 -8.64 -10.38
CA ALA A 126 -3.73 -8.90 -11.33
C ALA A 126 -3.45 -10.39 -11.55
N LEU A 127 -3.61 -11.22 -10.50
CA LEU A 127 -3.34 -12.65 -10.53
C LEU A 127 -4.60 -13.53 -10.65
N GLY A 128 -5.79 -12.96 -10.50
CA GLY A 128 -7.05 -13.70 -10.49
C GLY A 128 -7.20 -14.63 -9.28
N VAL A 129 -6.68 -14.22 -8.12
CA VAL A 129 -6.75 -14.97 -6.86
C VAL A 129 -7.61 -14.22 -5.83
N THR A 130 -7.90 -14.83 -4.69
CA THR A 130 -8.60 -14.14 -3.59
C THR A 130 -7.68 -13.13 -2.91
N GLU A 131 -8.25 -12.08 -2.30
CA GLU A 131 -7.46 -11.10 -1.54
C GLU A 131 -6.67 -11.74 -0.39
N ASP A 132 -7.25 -12.76 0.27
CA ASP A 132 -6.55 -13.51 1.33
C ASP A 132 -5.34 -14.28 0.80
N ALA A 133 -5.45 -14.92 -0.37
CA ALA A 133 -4.34 -15.62 -1.00
C ALA A 133 -3.25 -14.65 -1.46
N ALA A 134 -3.64 -13.50 -2.03
CA ALA A 134 -2.73 -12.43 -2.40
C ALA A 134 -1.99 -11.86 -1.18
N ALA A 135 -2.70 -11.62 -0.08
CA ALA A 135 -2.10 -11.12 1.15
C ALA A 135 -1.10 -12.12 1.76
N ALA A 136 -1.44 -13.41 1.79
CA ALA A 136 -0.52 -14.45 2.26
C ALA A 136 0.78 -14.49 1.44
N LEU A 137 0.67 -14.42 0.12
CA LEU A 137 1.82 -14.40 -0.77
C LEU A 137 2.72 -13.17 -0.56
N LEU A 138 2.12 -11.99 -0.35
CA LEU A 138 2.85 -10.76 -0.05
C LEU A 138 3.59 -10.85 1.31
N GLU A 139 2.93 -11.40 2.34
CA GLU A 139 3.51 -11.56 3.67
C GLU A 139 4.65 -12.59 3.69
N GLU A 140 4.48 -13.72 3.00
CA GLU A 140 5.51 -14.74 2.83
C GLU A 140 6.73 -14.16 2.11
N ALA A 141 6.54 -13.51 0.96
CA ALA A 141 7.63 -12.88 0.21
C ALA A 141 8.39 -11.82 1.05
N ALA A 142 7.66 -11.06 1.88
CA ALA A 142 8.26 -10.07 2.77
C ALA A 142 9.14 -10.68 3.88
N LEU A 143 8.81 -11.88 4.35
CA LEU A 143 9.48 -12.54 5.48
C LEU A 143 10.61 -13.49 5.03
N ASP A 144 10.52 -14.07 3.84
CA ASP A 144 11.50 -15.02 3.30
C ASP A 144 12.81 -14.37 2.83
N GLY A 145 12.79 -13.07 2.51
CA GLY A 145 13.96 -12.32 2.06
C GLY A 145 14.99 -12.02 3.17
N HIS A 146 15.72 -13.04 3.63
CA HIS A 146 16.87 -12.98 4.54
C HIS A 146 16.69 -12.33 5.95
N GLU A 147 17.43 -12.90 6.90
CA GLU A 147 17.37 -12.75 8.35
C GLU A 147 17.32 -11.30 8.89
N THR A 148 16.33 -11.05 9.75
CA THR A 148 16.14 -9.86 10.58
C THR A 148 17.37 -9.53 11.46
N PRO A 149 17.89 -8.28 11.49
CA PRO A 149 18.69 -7.84 12.63
C PRO A 149 17.78 -7.76 13.86
N ALA A 150 18.10 -8.58 14.87
CA ALA A 150 17.31 -8.83 16.09
C ALA A 150 16.62 -7.59 16.71
N PRO A 151 15.41 -7.76 17.29
CA PRO A 151 14.71 -6.65 17.94
C PRO A 151 15.55 -6.04 19.08
N ARG A 152 15.73 -4.72 19.05
CA ARG A 152 16.40 -3.99 20.13
C ARG A 152 15.57 -4.08 21.42
N PRO A 153 16.19 -4.29 22.59
CA PRO A 153 15.46 -4.38 23.85
C PRO A 153 14.71 -3.07 24.15
N ARG A 154 13.47 -3.20 24.63
CA ARG A 154 12.58 -2.09 25.02
C ARG A 154 13.26 -1.22 26.07
N SER A 155 13.69 -0.01 25.69
CA SER A 155 14.09 1.00 26.66
C SER A 155 12.88 1.39 27.51
N HIS A 156 12.79 0.84 28.71
CA HIS A 156 11.78 1.23 29.68
C HIS A 156 11.98 2.71 30.01
N ARG A 157 10.90 3.47 29.87
CA ARG A 157 10.81 4.88 30.22
C ARG A 157 11.21 5.01 31.69
N ARG A 158 12.41 5.54 31.96
CA ARG A 158 12.83 5.88 33.32
C ARG A 158 12.01 7.10 33.74
N THR A 159 10.97 6.89 34.53
CA THR A 159 10.31 7.97 35.27
C THR A 159 11.33 8.60 36.20
N ALA A 160 11.57 9.91 36.03
CA ALA A 160 12.36 10.67 36.97
C ALA A 160 11.62 10.71 38.33
N PRO A 161 12.31 10.54 39.47
CA PRO A 161 11.69 10.75 40.77
C PRO A 161 11.50 12.25 41.01
N THR A 162 10.29 12.60 41.42
CA THR A 162 9.98 13.85 42.13
C THR A 162 10.85 13.95 43.39
N ALA A 163 11.62 15.02 43.52
CA ALA A 163 12.13 15.55 44.79
C ALA A 163 11.56 16.98 44.89
N ALA A 164 10.59 17.20 45.78
CA ALA A 164 10.75 17.57 47.19
C ALA A 164 11.16 19.05 47.33
#